data_AF-A0A6S6T780-F1
#
_entry.id   AF-A0A6S6T780-F1
#
_cell.length_a   1.000
_cell.length_b   1.000
_cell.length_c   1.000
_cell.angle_alpha   90.00
_cell.angle_beta   90.00
_cell.angle_gamma   90.00
#
_symmetry.space_group_name_H-M   'P 1'
#
loop_
_entity.id
_entity.type
_entity.pdbx_description
1 polymer ?
#
loop_
_entity_poly.entity_id
_entity_poly.type
_entity_poly.pdbx_seq_one_letter_code
_entity_poly.pdbx_strand_id
1 'polypeptide(L)' 'MVELTITVDEQLLKSARDLAAQEGTSVDTVLREHLERYAGENTQYEQATRRILDIAKRSTAVSNGKRWTRSDLYRC' A
#
# COMPACT_ATOMS: atom_id res chain seq x y z
N MET A 1 3.17 4.03 23.20
CA MET A 1 2.24 4.90 22.45
C MET A 1 2.96 6.21 22.18
N VAL A 2 2.82 6.78 20.99
CA VAL A 2 3.47 8.05 20.60
C VAL A 2 2.34 9.03 20.27
N GLU A 3 2.43 10.26 20.74
CA GLU A 3 1.48 11.32 20.37
C GLU A 3 1.94 12.06 19.11
N LEU A 4 0.99 12.35 18.24
CA LEU A 4 1.19 13.11 17.01
C LEU A 4 0.52 14.48 17.16
N THR A 5 1.31 15.55 17.16
CA THR A 5 0.80 16.91 17.11
C THR A 5 0.97 17.47 15.69
N ILE A 6 -0.14 17.84 15.06
CA ILE A 6 -0.15 18.45 13.72
C ILE A 6 -0.91 19.77 13.76
N THR A 7 -0.47 20.73 12.96
CA THR A 7 -1.19 21.99 12.77
C THR A 7 -2.12 21.84 11.57
N VAL A 8 -3.41 22.03 11.79
CA VAL A 8 -4.45 21.95 10.76
C VAL A 8 -5.37 23.16 10.87
N ASP A 9 -6.05 23.49 9.78
CA ASP A 9 -7.05 24.54 9.77
C ASP A 9 -8.19 24.21 10.76
N GLU A 10 -8.67 25.23 11.46
CA GLU A 10 -9.70 25.06 12.50
C GLU A 10 -11.04 24.58 11.91
N GLN A 11 -11.42 25.08 10.73
CA GLN A 11 -12.65 24.64 10.07
C GLN A 11 -12.54 23.19 9.62
N LEU A 12 -11.36 22.80 9.11
CA LEU A 12 -11.10 21.41 8.74
C LEU A 12 -11.21 20.48 9.96
N LEU A 13 -10.60 20.85 11.10
CA LEU A 13 -10.68 20.04 12.31
C LEU A 13 -12.10 19.91 12.84
N LYS A 14 -12.89 20.99 12.75
CA LYS A 14 -14.30 20.99 13.15
C LYS A 14 -15.13 20.05 12.27
N SER A 15 -15.03 20.19 10.95
CA SER A 15 -15.72 19.29 10.01
C SER A 15 -15.33 17.83 10.19
N ALA A 16 -14.04 17.55 10.43
CA ALA A 16 -13.57 16.18 10.70
C ALA A 16 -14.16 15.60 11.99
N ARG A 17 -14.30 16.41 13.05
CA ARG A 17 -14.96 15.99 14.30
C ARG A 17 -16.43 15.73 14.10
N ASP A 18 -17.14 16.59 13.39
CA ASP A 18 -18.57 16.43 13.12
C ASP A 18 -18.83 15.15 12.32
N LEU A 19 -18.01 14.87 11.31
CA LEU A 19 -18.09 13.64 10.52
C LEU A 19 -17.78 12.40 11.35
N ALA A 20 -16.67 12.41 12.11
CA ALA A 20 -16.30 11.28 12.96
C ALA A 20 -17.39 10.97 13.99
N ALA A 21 -17.99 12.00 14.60
CA ALA A 21 -19.09 11.82 15.53
C ALA A 21 -20.34 11.20 14.87
N GLN A 22 -20.67 11.60 13.63
CA GLN A 22 -21.77 11.00 12.87
C GLN A 22 -21.52 9.51 12.56
N GLU A 23 -20.28 9.14 12.30
CA GLU A 23 -19.87 7.74 12.04
C GLU A 23 -19.67 6.93 13.34
N GLY A 24 -19.85 7.53 14.51
CA GLY A 24 -19.60 6.89 15.81
C GLY A 24 -18.13 6.61 16.09
N THR A 25 -17.22 7.34 15.43
CA THR A 25 -15.77 7.21 15.55
C THR A 25 -15.16 8.48 16.17
N SER A 26 -13.83 8.52 16.29
CA SER A 26 -13.08 9.71 16.68
C SER A 26 -12.08 10.09 15.60
N VAL A 27 -11.72 11.37 15.53
CA VAL A 27 -10.68 11.86 14.61
C VAL A 27 -9.37 11.10 14.80
N ASP A 28 -9.02 10.74 16.04
CA ASP A 28 -7.81 9.97 16.35
C ASP A 28 -7.86 8.56 15.74
N THR A 29 -9.02 7.89 15.82
CA THR A 29 -9.21 6.57 15.17
C THR A 29 -9.10 6.68 13.66
N VAL A 30 -9.76 7.67 13.05
CA VAL A 30 -9.70 7.90 11.59
C VAL A 30 -8.25 8.18 11.15
N LEU A 31 -7.53 9.02 11.89
CA LEU A 31 -6.14 9.36 11.58
C LEU A 31 -5.22 8.13 11.73
N ARG A 32 -5.44 7.32 12.77
CA ARG A 32 -4.68 6.08 13.00
C ARG A 32 -4.87 5.10 11.84
N GLU A 33 -6.11 4.82 11.47
CA GLU A 33 -6.40 3.91 10.35
C GLU A 33 -5.84 4.44 9.03
N HIS A 34 -5.89 5.76 8.82
CA HIS A 34 -5.31 6.37 7.65
C HIS A 34 -3.79 6.23 7.61
N LEU A 35 -3.11 6.44 8.74
CA LEU A 35 -1.66 6.26 8.86
C LEU A 35 -1.25 4.79 8.69
N GLU A 36 -2.02 3.85 9.24
CA GLU A 36 -1.80 2.41 9.06
C GLU A 36 -1.93 2.01 7.59
N ARG A 37 -2.96 2.52 6.89
CA ARG A 37 -3.12 2.28 5.46
C ARG A 37 -2.00 2.92 4.64
N TYR A 38 -1.64 4.17 4.94
CA TYR A 38 -0.59 4.89 4.26
C TYR A 38 0.78 4.19 4.41
N ALA A 39 1.11 3.73 5.62
CA ALA A 39 2.32 2.96 5.87
C ALA A 39 2.24 1.53 5.26
N GLY A 40 1.06 0.91 5.33
CA GLY A 40 0.79 -0.44 4.85
C GLY A 40 0.86 -0.57 3.34
N GLU A 41 0.30 0.38 2.58
CA GLU A 41 0.36 0.40 1.12
C GLU A 41 1.81 0.49 0.63
N ASN A 42 2.59 1.40 1.20
CA ASN A 42 4.00 1.55 0.84
C ASN A 42 4.81 0.27 1.17
N THR A 43 4.50 -0.35 2.31
CA THR A 43 5.10 -1.63 2.71
C THR A 43 4.70 -2.76 1.77
N GLN A 44 3.45 -2.82 1.32
CA GLN A 44 2.97 -3.88 0.41
C GLN A 44 3.65 -3.78 -0.97
N TYR A 45 3.78 -2.58 -1.52
CA TYR A 45 4.51 -2.35 -2.78
C TYR A 45 6.00 -2.66 -2.64
N GLU A 46 6.64 -2.25 -1.54
CA GLU A 46 8.03 -2.61 -1.26
C GLU A 46 8.20 -4.14 -1.14
N GLN A 47 7.31 -4.83 -0.42
CA GLN A 47 7.37 -6.27 -0.26
C GLN A 47 7.15 -7.01 -1.58
N ALA A 48 6.20 -6.57 -2.41
CA ALA A 48 5.97 -7.12 -3.75
C ALA A 48 7.21 -6.93 -4.63
N THR A 49 7.80 -5.74 -4.61
CA THR A 49 9.03 -5.42 -5.35
C THR A 49 10.20 -6.28 -4.89
N ARG A 50 10.40 -6.41 -3.57
CA ARG A 50 11.45 -7.28 -2.99
C ARG A 50 11.24 -8.73 -3.39
N ARG A 51 10.00 -9.24 -3.38
CA ARG A 51 9.68 -10.61 -3.84
C ARG A 51 10.02 -10.80 -5.32
N ILE A 52 9.64 -9.87 -6.19
CA ILE A 52 9.96 -9.94 -7.62
C ILE A 52 11.48 -9.97 -7.83
N LEU A 53 12.23 -9.11 -7.12
CA LEU A 53 13.68 -9.07 -7.19
C LEU A 53 14.33 -10.35 -6.68
N ASP A 54 13.83 -10.94 -5.60
CA ASP A 54 14.35 -12.21 -5.07
C ASP A 54 14.09 -13.37 -6.04
N ILE A 55 12.89 -13.44 -6.64
CA ILE A 55 12.58 -14.40 -7.70
C ILE A 55 13.51 -14.20 -8.89
N ALA A 56 13.71 -12.96 -9.34
CA ALA A 56 14.59 -12.65 -10.46
C ALA A 56 16.05 -13.06 -10.18
N LYS A 57 16.54 -12.86 -8.95
CA LYS A 57 17.90 -13.27 -8.55
C LYS A 57 18.08 -14.79 -8.49
N ARG A 58 17.05 -15.53 -8.05
CA ARG A 58 17.08 -17.00 -7.98
C ARG A 58 16.80 -17.67 -9.32
N SER A 59 16.15 -16.95 -10.23
CA SER A 59 15.84 -17.45 -11.56
C SER A 59 17.09 -17.57 -12.41
N THR A 60 17.35 -18.76 -12.93
CA THR A 60 18.30 -19.00 -14.02
C THR A 60 17.67 -18.83 -15.39
N ALA A 61 16.36 -18.53 -15.44
CA ALA A 61 15.62 -18.41 -16.69
C ALA A 61 16.05 -17.14 -17.44
N VAL A 62 16.52 -17.35 -18.67
CA VAL A 62 16.87 -16.30 -19.61
C VAL A 62 16.03 -16.47 -20.86
N SER A 63 15.40 -15.39 -21.35
CA SER A 63 14.59 -15.46 -22.56
C SER A 63 15.44 -15.60 -23.82
N ASN A 64 16.73 -15.21 -23.79
CA ASN A 64 17.63 -15.17 -24.94
C ASN A 64 16.99 -14.56 -26.21
N GLY A 65 16.09 -13.59 -26.04
CA GLY A 65 15.35 -12.96 -27.14
C GLY A 65 14.21 -13.79 -27.74
N LYS A 66 13.95 -14.99 -27.22
CA LYS A 66 12.87 -15.86 -27.66
C LYS A 66 11.52 -15.27 -27.22
N ARG A 67 10.61 -15.07 -28.18
CA ARG A 67 9.22 -14.72 -27.92
C ARG A 67 8.37 -15.96 -28.14
N TRP A 68 7.64 -16.37 -27.10
CA TRP A 68 6.67 -17.45 -27.22
C TRP A 68 5.34 -16.89 -27.65
N THR A 69 4.69 -17.55 -28.61
CA THR A 69 3.26 -17.37 -28.84
C THR A 69 2.49 -18.22 -27.82
N ARG A 70 1.24 -17.84 -27.53
CA ARG A 70 0.40 -18.58 -26.59
C ARG A 70 0.27 -20.07 -26.98
N SER A 71 0.27 -20.36 -28.28
CA SER A 71 0.23 -21.72 -28.84
C SER A 71 1.51 -22.53 -28.57
N ASP A 72 2.65 -21.87 -28.39
CA ASP A 72 3.93 -22.52 -28.09
C ASP A 72 3.99 -23.03 -26.64
N LEU A 73 3.25 -22.39 -25.73
CA LEU A 73 3.24 -22.72 -24.31
C LEU A 73 2.44 -23.98 -23.96
N TYR A 74 1.51 -24.39 -24.83
CA TYR A 74 0.70 -25.61 -24.63
C TYR A 74 1.40 -26.89 -25.08
N ARG A 75 2.58 -26.76 -25.71
CA ARG A 75 3.31 -27.89 -26.31
C ARG A 75 4.54 -28.32 -25.49
N CYS A 76 4.76 -27.69 -24.34
CA CYS A 76 5.83 -28.00 -23.39
C CYS A 76 5.39 -29.06 -22.37
#